data_AF-A0A7W0Q2W7-F1
#
_entry.id   AF-A0A7W0Q2W7-F1
#
_cell.length_a   1.000
_cell.length_b   1.000
_cell.length_c   1.000
_cell.angle_alpha   90.00
_cell.angle_beta   90.00
_cell.angle_gamma   90.00
#
_symmetry.space_group_name_H-M   'P 1'
#
loop_
_entity.id
_entity.type
_entity.pdbx_description
1 polymer ?
#
loop_
_entity_poly.entity_id
_entity_poly.type
_entity_poly.pdbx_seq_one_letter_code
_entity_poly.pdbx_strand_id
1 'polypeptide(L)'
;RLARLDDGPTAGRIAQLLAEGTWELSLEALTDRWLPELVARDLVLFGVPDLPLLADLRAGRLRRGQTLAFRSDGLVRVDDAVAALPGALDLAREYLELHMLGGIVCAAVGRA
;
A
#
# COMPACT_ATOMS: atom_id res chain seq x y z
N ARG A 1 13.41 -11.07 10.95
CA ARG A 1 12.47 -12.22 10.91
C ARG A 1 11.06 -11.62 10.86
N LEU A 2 10.38 -11.68 9.71
CA LEU A 2 9.02 -11.19 9.56
C LEU A 2 8.09 -12.09 10.39
N ALA A 3 7.31 -11.52 11.30
CA ALA A 3 6.33 -12.27 12.08
C ALA A 3 5.17 -12.67 11.16
N ARG A 4 4.89 -13.97 11.05
CA ARG A 4 3.64 -14.45 10.43
C ARG A 4 2.54 -14.43 11.49
N LEU A 5 1.37 -13.94 11.10
CA LEU A 5 0.19 -13.84 11.96
C LEU A 5 -0.62 -15.14 11.78
N ASP A 6 -0.29 -16.16 12.56
CA ASP A 6 -0.94 -17.48 12.46
C ASP A 6 -2.34 -17.50 13.12
N ASP A 7 -2.65 -16.57 14.03
CA ASP A 7 -3.94 -16.50 14.77
C ASP A 7 -4.88 -15.36 14.30
N GLY A 8 -4.56 -14.72 13.18
CA GLY A 8 -5.29 -13.54 12.70
C GLY A 8 -4.93 -12.28 13.51
N PRO A 9 -4.74 -11.13 12.85
CA PRO A 9 -4.31 -9.93 13.54
C PRO A 9 -5.44 -9.27 14.35
N THR A 10 -5.24 -9.04 15.64
CA THR A 10 -6.09 -8.14 16.43
C THR A 10 -5.68 -6.68 16.19
N ALA A 11 -6.64 -5.75 16.18
CA ALA A 11 -6.39 -4.34 15.89
C ALA A 11 -5.27 -3.73 16.77
N GLY A 12 -5.22 -4.07 18.06
CA GLY A 12 -4.17 -3.61 18.97
C GLY A 12 -2.78 -4.18 18.66
N ARG A 13 -2.71 -5.43 18.19
CA ARG A 13 -1.45 -6.07 17.78
C ARG A 13 -0.92 -5.48 16.48
N ILE A 14 -1.79 -5.17 15.52
CA ILE A 14 -1.40 -4.46 14.28
C ILE A 14 -0.85 -3.09 14.62
N ALA A 15 -1.56 -2.30 15.44
CA ALA A 15 -1.11 -0.96 15.83
C ALA A 15 0.27 -1.01 16.50
N GLN A 16 0.50 -1.98 17.40
CA GLN A 16 1.79 -2.16 18.04
C GLN A 16 2.89 -2.58 17.05
N LEU A 17 2.62 -3.51 16.13
CA LEU A 17 3.58 -3.93 15.11
C LEU A 17 3.93 -2.80 14.14
N LEU A 18 2.95 -1.96 13.80
CA LEU A 18 3.16 -0.77 12.98
C LEU A 18 4.02 0.28 13.70
N ALA A 19 3.90 0.38 15.03
CA ALA A 19 4.62 1.35 15.86
C ALA A 19 6.04 0.92 16.25
N GLU A 20 6.29 -0.38 16.45
CA GLU A 20 7.53 -0.89 17.07
C GLU A 20 8.41 -1.71 16.11
N GLY A 21 7.90 -2.11 14.94
CA GLY A 21 8.56 -3.07 14.06
C GLY A 21 8.95 -2.54 12.68
N THR A 22 9.95 -3.17 12.06
CA THR A 22 10.18 -3.02 10.61
C THR A 22 9.14 -3.85 9.87
N TRP A 23 8.26 -3.18 9.13
CA TRP A 23 7.22 -3.79 8.32
C TRP A 23 7.28 -3.30 6.86
N GLU A 24 6.65 -4.08 5.99
CA GLU A 24 6.40 -3.80 4.57
C GLU A 24 4.91 -4.04 4.29
N LEU A 25 4.24 -3.05 3.69
CA LEU A 25 2.91 -3.19 3.09
C LEU A 25 3.11 -3.43 1.60
N SER A 26 2.71 -4.59 1.09
CA SER A 26 2.85 -4.97 -0.32
C SER A 26 1.51 -5.18 -1.00
N LEU A 27 1.37 -4.65 -2.22
CA LEU A 27 0.23 -4.79 -3.10
C LEU A 27 0.69 -5.55 -4.36
N GLU A 28 0.22 -6.78 -4.53
CA GLU A 28 0.45 -7.53 -5.76
C GLU A 28 -0.74 -7.34 -6.72
N ALA A 29 -0.44 -6.96 -7.95
CA ALA A 29 -1.44 -6.81 -8.99
C ALA A 29 -1.95 -8.17 -9.49
N LEU A 30 -3.04 -8.67 -8.91
CA LEU A 30 -3.67 -9.90 -9.40
C LEU A 30 -4.50 -9.70 -10.68
N THR A 31 -4.81 -8.44 -11.00
CA THR A 31 -5.52 -8.01 -12.21
C THR A 31 -4.92 -6.73 -12.76
N ASP A 32 -4.98 -6.59 -14.08
CA ASP A 32 -4.65 -5.37 -14.83
C ASP A 32 -5.89 -4.50 -15.11
N ARG A 33 -7.08 -4.92 -14.67
CA ARG A 33 -8.31 -4.14 -14.80
C ARG A 33 -8.53 -3.31 -13.53
N TRP A 34 -8.86 -2.03 -13.68
CA TRP A 34 -9.25 -1.04 -12.62
C TRP A 34 -8.17 -0.73 -11.56
N LEU A 35 -7.36 -1.71 -11.17
CA LEU A 35 -6.28 -1.56 -10.20
C LEU A 35 -5.24 -0.51 -10.63
N PRO A 36 -4.81 -0.42 -11.90
CA PRO A 36 -3.85 0.60 -12.30
C PRO A 36 -4.38 2.03 -12.11
N GLU A 37 -5.64 2.27 -12.44
CA GLU A 37 -6.31 3.57 -12.29
C GLU A 37 -6.45 3.96 -10.81
N LEU A 38 -6.80 2.99 -9.98
CA LEU A 38 -6.95 3.17 -8.55
C LEU A 38 -5.59 3.44 -7.88
N VAL A 39 -4.53 2.72 -8.24
CA VAL A 39 -3.17 2.99 -7.72
C VAL A 39 -2.68 4.36 -8.17
N ALA A 40 -2.89 4.73 -9.45
CA ALA A 40 -2.51 6.05 -9.94
C ALA A 40 -3.21 7.18 -9.17
N ARG A 41 -4.52 7.04 -8.92
CA ARG A 41 -5.30 7.98 -8.11
C ARG A 41 -4.75 8.10 -6.70
N ASP A 42 -4.46 6.99 -6.05
CA ASP A 42 -4.04 6.97 -4.65
C ASP A 42 -2.65 7.61 -4.47
N LEU A 43 -1.73 7.40 -5.41
CA LEU A 43 -0.44 8.12 -5.43
C LEU A 43 -0.62 9.64 -5.46
N VAL A 44 -1.68 10.14 -6.11
CA VAL A 44 -2.02 11.56 -6.14
C VAL A 44 -2.71 11.99 -4.83
N LEU A 45 -3.72 11.25 -4.38
CA LEU A 45 -4.50 11.59 -3.19
C LEU A 45 -3.64 11.66 -1.92
N PHE A 46 -2.65 10.78 -1.82
CA PHE A 46 -1.73 10.74 -0.67
C PHE A 46 -0.48 11.59 -0.88
N GLY A 47 -0.45 12.45 -1.91
CA GLY A 47 0.63 13.42 -2.10
C GLY A 47 2.01 12.79 -2.32
N VAL A 48 2.08 11.61 -2.92
CA VAL A 48 3.36 10.92 -3.15
C VAL A 48 4.22 11.76 -4.10
N PRO A 49 5.49 12.06 -3.74
CA PRO A 49 6.39 12.88 -4.57
C PRO A 49 6.73 12.19 -5.89
N ASP A 50 7.01 12.99 -6.93
CA ASP A 50 7.33 12.50 -8.27
C ASP A 50 8.66 11.74 -8.34
N LEU A 51 8.62 10.46 -7.97
CA LEU A 51 9.72 9.53 -8.10
C LEU A 51 9.73 8.89 -9.50
N PRO A 52 10.88 8.86 -10.21
CA PRO A 52 11.01 8.16 -11.49
C PRO A 52 10.55 6.69 -11.43
N LEU A 53 10.82 6.02 -10.29
CA LEU A 53 10.39 4.64 -10.03
C LEU A 53 8.86 4.45 -10.12
N LEU A 54 8.08 5.50 -9.84
CA LEU A 54 6.62 5.47 -9.81
C LEU A 54 5.98 6.02 -11.09
N ALA A 55 6.77 6.43 -12.09
CA ALA A 55 6.27 7.09 -13.30
C ALA A 55 5.25 6.23 -14.05
N ASP A 56 5.51 4.93 -14.19
CA ASP A 56 4.59 4.00 -14.84
C ASP A 56 3.29 3.80 -14.04
N LEU A 57 3.39 3.70 -12.73
CA LEU A 57 2.24 3.57 -11.84
C LEU A 57 1.33 4.81 -11.93
N ARG A 58 1.92 6.01 -11.94
CA ARG A 58 1.17 7.27 -12.16
C ARG A 58 0.52 7.35 -13.53
N ALA A 59 1.14 6.77 -14.55
CA ALA A 59 0.57 6.67 -15.88
C ALA A 59 -0.51 5.57 -15.99
N GLY A 60 -0.92 4.93 -14.89
CA GLY A 60 -1.90 3.85 -14.90
C GLY A 60 -1.37 2.56 -15.53
N ARG A 61 -0.06 2.32 -15.48
CA ARG A 61 0.60 1.16 -16.10
C ARG A 61 1.11 0.16 -15.07
N LEU A 62 0.22 -0.31 -14.20
CA LEU A 62 0.49 -1.45 -13.32
C LEU A 62 0.21 -2.77 -14.04
N ARG A 63 1.20 -3.66 -14.11
CA ARG A 63 1.07 -4.95 -14.80
C ARG A 63 0.62 -6.05 -13.84
N ARG A 64 -0.12 -7.04 -14.32
CA ARG A 64 -0.41 -8.24 -13.53
C ARG A 64 0.89 -8.92 -13.06
N GLY A 65 0.94 -9.31 -11.79
CA GLY A 65 2.11 -9.88 -11.11
C GLY A 65 3.12 -8.84 -10.60
N GLN A 66 2.95 -7.56 -10.95
CA GLN A 66 3.80 -6.50 -10.43
C GLN A 66 3.47 -6.22 -8.96
N THR A 67 4.49 -5.97 -8.16
CA THR A 67 4.34 -5.67 -6.74
C THR A 67 4.75 -4.24 -6.43
N LEU A 68 3.85 -3.47 -5.81
CA LEU A 68 4.16 -2.18 -5.19
C LEU A 68 4.25 -2.38 -3.68
N ALA A 69 5.33 -1.94 -3.04
CA ALA A 69 5.47 -2.06 -1.60
C ALA A 69 5.97 -0.78 -0.93
N PHE A 70 5.48 -0.52 0.27
CA PHE A 70 5.86 0.59 1.14
C PHE A 70 6.46 0.03 2.42
N ARG A 71 7.62 0.57 2.82
CA ARG A 71 8.36 0.08 3.96
C ARG A 71 8.46 1.14 5.04
N SER A 72 8.35 0.69 6.29
CA SER A 72 8.51 1.50 7.50
C SER A 72 9.84 2.27 7.61
N ASP A 73 10.89 1.84 6.89
CA ASP A 73 12.19 2.53 6.83
C ASP A 73 12.24 3.68 5.80
N GLY A 74 11.09 4.08 5.24
CA GLY A 74 11.02 5.20 4.30
C GLY A 74 11.36 4.82 2.88
N LEU A 75 11.14 3.56 2.49
CA LEU A 75 11.42 3.06 1.15
C LEU A 75 10.13 2.66 0.42
N VAL A 76 10.12 2.86 -0.89
CA VAL A 76 9.12 2.31 -1.81
C VAL A 76 9.78 1.36 -2.77
N ARG A 77 9.08 0.27 -3.10
CA ARG A 77 9.56 -0.79 -3.99
C ARG A 77 8.55 -1.04 -5.10
N VAL A 78 9.05 -1.18 -6.32
CA VAL A 78 8.29 -1.71 -7.46
C VAL A 78 9.06 -2.90 -8.00
N ASP A 79 8.51 -4.09 -7.83
CA ASP A 79 9.20 -5.36 -8.08
C ASP A 79 10.53 -5.42 -7.31
N ASP A 80 11.67 -5.47 -7.99
CA ASP A 80 13.00 -5.50 -7.38
C ASP A 80 13.63 -4.11 -7.20
N ALA A 81 13.03 -3.07 -7.79
CA ALA A 81 13.58 -1.72 -7.76
C ALA A 81 13.09 -0.96 -6.52
N VAL A 82 14.00 -0.27 -5.85
CA VAL A 82 13.75 0.44 -4.58
C VAL A 82 14.17 1.90 -4.69
N ALA A 83 13.38 2.79 -4.11
CA ALA A 83 13.71 4.20 -3.97
C ALA A 83 13.37 4.71 -2.57
N ALA A 84 14.03 5.79 -2.15
CA ALA A 84 13.65 6.52 -0.96
C ALA A 84 12.32 7.23 -1.19
N LEU A 85 11.41 7.09 -0.23
CA LEU A 85 10.12 7.75 -0.17
C LEU A 85 9.95 8.38 1.22
N PRO A 86 10.28 9.67 1.37
CA PRO A 86 9.95 10.42 2.58
C PRO A 86 8.45 10.29 2.85
N GLY A 87 8.06 9.96 4.09
CA GLY A 87 6.66 9.78 4.46
C GLY A 87 6.05 8.43 4.05
N ALA A 88 6.84 7.42 3.65
CA ALA A 88 6.30 6.09 3.31
C ALA A 88 5.49 5.45 4.46
N LEU A 89 5.85 5.75 5.71
CA LEU A 89 5.12 5.33 6.91
C LEU A 89 3.71 5.93 6.95
N ASP A 90 3.60 7.25 6.81
CA ASP A 90 2.32 7.97 6.80
C ASP A 90 1.46 7.51 5.62
N LEU A 91 2.08 7.35 4.45
CA LEU A 91 1.42 6.84 3.25
C LEU A 91 0.82 5.45 3.45
N ALA A 92 1.59 4.49 3.98
CA ALA A 92 1.05 3.14 4.16
C ALA A 92 0.03 3.08 5.30
N ARG A 93 0.12 3.95 6.31
CA ARG A 93 -0.94 4.15 7.29
C ARG A 93 -2.22 4.67 6.62
N GLU A 94 -2.12 5.73 5.81
CA GLU A 94 -3.25 6.27 5.04
C GLU A 94 -3.83 5.23 4.08
N TYR A 95 -2.98 4.42 3.44
CA TYR A 95 -3.42 3.32 2.58
C TYR A 95 -4.20 2.26 3.38
N LEU A 96 -3.77 1.89 4.58
CA LEU A 96 -4.51 0.97 5.44
C LEU A 96 -5.84 1.58 5.95
N GLU A 97 -5.82 2.86 6.33
CA GLU A 97 -6.98 3.57 6.86
C GLU A 97 -8.03 3.88 5.78
N LEU A 98 -7.61 4.33 4.60
CA LEU A 98 -8.53 4.81 3.57
C LEU A 98 -8.81 3.75 2.49
N HIS A 99 -7.84 2.88 2.19
CA HIS A 99 -8.00 1.86 1.17
C HIS A 99 -8.61 0.56 1.73
N MET A 100 -8.09 0.05 2.86
CA MET A 100 -8.63 -1.16 3.49
C MET A 100 -9.87 -0.89 4.34
N LEU A 101 -9.81 0.03 5.32
CA LEU A 101 -11.01 0.31 6.14
C LEU A 101 -12.09 1.05 5.33
N GLY A 102 -11.71 2.00 4.47
CA GLY A 102 -12.66 2.63 3.54
C GLY A 102 -13.31 1.62 2.58
N GLY A 103 -12.54 0.66 2.05
CA GLY A 103 -13.07 -0.44 1.24
C GLY A 103 -14.01 -1.38 2.01
N ILE A 104 -13.67 -1.73 3.26
CA ILE A 104 -14.51 -2.54 4.15
C ILE A 104 -15.81 -1.81 4.50
N VAL A 105 -15.76 -0.51 4.79
CA VAL A 105 -16.94 0.31 5.09
C VAL A 105 -17.81 0.48 3.85
N CYS A 106 -17.24 0.78 2.67
CA CYS A 106 -18.01 0.81 1.43
C CYS A 106 -18.63 -0.56 1.10
N ALA A 107 -17.95 -1.67 1.37
CA ALA A 107 -18.51 -3.01 1.20
C ALA A 107 -19.60 -3.34 2.22
N ALA A 108 -19.47 -2.85 3.47
CA ALA A 108 -20.44 -3.05 4.53
C ALA A 108 -21.69 -2.16 4.39
N VAL A 109 -21.55 -0.97 3.81
CA VAL A 109 -22.62 0.03 3.62
C VAL A 109 -23.21 -0.02 2.21
N GLY A 110 -22.52 -0.65 1.25
CA GLY A 110 -22.92 -0.79 -0.17
C GLY A 110 -23.90 -1.93 -0.47
N ARG A 111 -24.82 -2.23 0.45
CA ARG A 111 -26.09 -2.93 0.16
C ARG A 111 -27.21 -2.29 0.97
N ALA A 112 -27.83 -1.28 0.37
CA ALA A 112 -29.22 -0.90 0.59
C ALA A 112 -29.84 -0.68 -0.80
#